data_AF-A0A820CIM9-F1
#
_entry.id   AF-A0A820CIM9-F1
#
_cell.length_a   1.000
_cell.length_b   1.000
_cell.length_c   1.000
_cell.angle_alpha   90.00
_cell.angle_beta   90.00
_cell.angle_gamma   90.00
#
_symmetry.space_group_name_H-M   'P 1'
#
loop_
_entity.id
_entity.type
_entity.pdbx_description
1 polymer ?
#
loop_
_entity_poly.entity_id
_entity_poly.type
_entity_poly.pdbx_seq_one_letter_code
_entity_poly.pdbx_strand_id
1 'polypeptide(L)'
;FSIFLSILLYRTYVVFTPDKAIFQPCSSSIDNHSLQFDQHRLQTFQKLLQFQTISYGRNKQNLIEIKKCRNFIKTHYDDLIKKYSKFVELHDIAEYSLLYSIQGKNSNLKPFLFSAHMDVVPAGNINRWKYPPFDAHSDEEFIYARGTLDDKGNLFTMMEALKEYLNVYGQPLRTFYVALTHDEEVGKSGAMGIAHYLSQQPFGHNGQFEFILDEGTIILEEAFPTLKNPIAIIGVAEKGYMSVEYRIDVAPGHSSMPSASTAIGILARAVDKLESTLQPSQFGRGPELSLFHGVTPYLKFPLRLVMSNIWLFGPVIQWVLSRKPGTDA
;
A
#
# COMPACT_ATOMS: atom_id res chain seq x y z
N PHE A 1 -29.13 -16.26 32.30
CA PHE A 1 -29.12 -16.75 30.91
C PHE A 1 -29.86 -15.81 29.95
N SER A 2 -31.11 -15.42 30.24
CA SER A 2 -31.91 -14.54 29.36
C SER A 2 -31.25 -13.19 29.04
N ILE A 3 -30.76 -12.45 30.04
CA ILE A 3 -30.12 -11.12 29.83
C ILE A 3 -28.88 -11.21 28.93
N PHE A 4 -28.02 -12.21 29.14
CA PHE A 4 -26.80 -12.40 28.36
C PHE A 4 -27.10 -12.69 26.89
N LEU A 5 -28.04 -13.61 26.62
CA LEU A 5 -28.48 -13.90 25.26
C LEU A 5 -29.15 -12.67 24.60
N SER A 6 -29.94 -11.92 25.36
CA SER A 6 -30.53 -10.65 24.89
C SER A 6 -29.46 -9.64 24.50
N ILE A 7 -28.37 -9.51 25.27
CA ILE A 7 -27.25 -8.62 24.93
C ILE A 7 -26.59 -9.04 23.62
N LEU A 8 -26.30 -10.34 23.45
CA LEU A 8 -25.69 -10.86 22.23
C LEU A 8 -26.56 -10.57 21.01
N LEU A 9 -27.84 -10.94 21.07
CA LEU A 9 -28.80 -10.73 19.98
C LEU A 9 -29.05 -9.24 19.71
N TYR A 10 -29.14 -8.40 20.75
CA TYR A 10 -29.29 -6.96 20.60
C TYR A 10 -28.10 -6.36 19.85
N ARG A 11 -26.87 -6.73 20.22
CA ARG A 11 -25.68 -6.27 19.50
C ARG A 11 -25.70 -6.73 18.05
N THR A 12 -26.02 -7.99 17.80
CA THR A 12 -26.08 -8.57 16.44
C THR A 12 -27.14 -7.90 15.55
N TYR A 13 -28.34 -7.67 16.06
CA TYR A 13 -29.51 -7.25 15.26
C TYR A 13 -29.86 -5.75 15.36
N VAL A 14 -29.32 -5.02 16.33
CA VAL A 14 -29.66 -3.61 16.56
C VAL A 14 -28.46 -2.68 16.43
N VAL A 15 -27.29 -3.09 16.93
CA VAL A 15 -26.06 -2.29 16.86
C VAL A 15 -25.38 -2.47 15.51
N PHE A 16 -25.18 -3.72 15.08
CA PHE A 16 -24.47 -4.03 13.83
C PHE A 16 -25.44 -4.33 12.67
N THR A 17 -26.33 -3.39 12.34
CA THR A 17 -27.31 -3.56 11.26
C THR A 17 -26.93 -2.68 10.07
N PRO A 18 -27.04 -3.20 8.82
CA PRO A 18 -26.59 -2.50 7.60
C PRO A 18 -27.08 -1.06 7.50
N ASP A 19 -28.25 -0.76 8.06
CA ASP A 19 -28.93 0.53 7.88
C ASP A 19 -28.62 1.59 8.95
N LYS A 20 -27.71 1.33 9.90
CA LYS A 20 -27.26 2.35 10.88
C LYS A 20 -25.87 2.91 10.60
N ALA A 21 -25.21 2.48 9.53
CA ALA A 21 -23.87 2.94 9.17
C ALA A 21 -23.91 4.26 8.37
N ILE A 22 -24.20 5.37 9.07
CA ILE A 22 -23.53 6.69 9.10
C ILE A 22 -23.19 7.44 7.78
N PHE A 23 -23.18 6.86 6.58
CA PHE A 23 -22.96 7.64 5.38
C PHE A 23 -24.29 8.14 4.82
N GLN A 24 -24.53 9.44 4.98
CA GLN A 24 -25.44 10.15 4.09
C GLN A 24 -24.97 9.82 2.67
N PRO A 25 -25.78 9.17 1.82
CA PRO A 25 -25.36 8.83 0.48
C PRO A 25 -24.83 10.11 -0.16
N CYS A 26 -23.60 10.09 -0.68
CA CYS A 26 -23.14 11.20 -1.51
C CYS A 26 -24.22 11.40 -2.57
N SER A 27 -24.63 12.66 -2.79
CA SER A 27 -25.44 12.99 -3.95
C SER A 27 -24.78 12.33 -5.17
N SER A 28 -25.56 11.61 -5.97
CA SER A 28 -25.05 10.97 -7.18
C SER A 28 -24.17 11.98 -7.91
N SER A 29 -22.89 11.64 -8.06
CA SER A 29 -21.98 12.45 -8.86
C SER A 29 -22.62 12.64 -10.23
N ILE A 30 -22.83 13.89 -10.63
CA ILE A 30 -23.31 14.22 -11.97
C ILE A 30 -22.17 13.97 -12.99
N ASP A 31 -20.93 13.79 -12.50
CA ASP A 31 -19.78 13.43 -13.31
C ASP A 31 -19.84 11.94 -13.68
N ASN A 32 -20.39 11.68 -14.87
CA ASN A 32 -20.31 10.40 -15.59
C ASN A 32 -18.94 10.21 -16.29
N HIS A 33 -17.93 11.01 -15.95
CA HIS A 33 -16.59 10.89 -16.53
C HIS A 33 -15.83 9.74 -15.86
N SER A 34 -16.08 8.52 -16.32
CA SER A 34 -15.22 7.37 -16.06
C SER A 34 -14.12 7.28 -17.12
N LEU A 35 -12.88 7.04 -16.66
CA LEU A 35 -11.78 6.69 -17.55
C LEU A 35 -12.16 5.45 -18.35
N GLN A 36 -12.33 5.64 -19.66
CA GLN A 36 -12.62 4.52 -20.55
C GLN A 36 -11.33 3.74 -20.82
N PHE A 37 -11.48 2.42 -20.86
CA PHE A 37 -10.43 1.55 -21.37
C PHE A 37 -10.14 1.91 -22.83
N ASP A 38 -8.86 2.06 -23.16
CA ASP A 38 -8.40 2.16 -24.53
C ASP A 38 -7.07 1.42 -24.70
N GLN A 39 -6.79 1.04 -25.95
CA GLN A 39 -5.61 0.26 -26.30
C GLN A 39 -4.30 1.02 -26.06
N HIS A 40 -4.32 2.36 -26.15
CA HIS A 40 -3.13 3.17 -25.93
C HIS A 40 -2.75 3.19 -24.43
N ARG A 41 -3.74 3.28 -23.54
CA ARG A 41 -3.54 3.14 -22.09
C ARG A 41 -3.02 1.76 -21.73
N LEU A 42 -3.60 0.70 -22.29
CA LEU A 42 -3.10 -0.65 -22.08
C LEU A 42 -1.63 -0.78 -22.50
N GLN A 43 -1.27 -0.34 -23.70
CA GLN A 43 0.11 -0.38 -24.20
C GLN A 43 1.07 0.44 -23.33
N THR A 44 0.62 1.61 -22.85
CA THR A 44 1.40 2.47 -21.96
C THR A 44 1.67 1.77 -20.63
N PHE A 45 0.65 1.15 -20.05
CA PHE A 45 0.79 0.41 -18.81
C PHE A 45 1.68 -0.84 -18.97
N GLN A 46 1.48 -1.61 -20.05
CA GLN A 46 2.35 -2.73 -20.38
C GLN A 46 3.81 -2.28 -20.53
N LYS A 47 4.03 -1.13 -21.18
CA LYS A 47 5.38 -0.58 -21.31
C LYS A 47 6.01 -0.22 -19.95
N LEU A 48 5.22 0.35 -19.04
CA LEU A 48 5.65 0.65 -17.68
C LEU A 48 6.07 -0.62 -16.92
N LEU A 49 5.29 -1.69 -17.06
CA LEU A 49 5.55 -2.99 -16.42
C LEU A 49 6.80 -3.69 -16.97
N GLN A 50 7.14 -3.47 -18.24
CA GLN A 50 8.33 -4.05 -18.87
C GLN A 50 9.66 -3.50 -18.34
N PHE A 51 9.68 -2.33 -17.69
CA PHE A 51 10.90 -1.82 -17.07
C PHE A 51 11.26 -2.64 -15.84
N GLN A 52 12.46 -3.24 -15.84
CA GLN A 52 12.91 -4.11 -14.74
C GLN A 52 13.55 -3.28 -13.62
N THR A 53 12.76 -2.40 -13.01
CA THR A 53 13.09 -1.48 -11.91
C THR A 53 13.33 -2.21 -10.59
N ILE A 54 14.11 -3.29 -10.63
CA ILE A 54 14.22 -4.24 -9.53
C ILE A 54 15.10 -3.68 -8.41
N SER A 55 14.55 -3.71 -7.20
CA SER A 55 15.22 -3.41 -5.93
C SER A 55 15.58 -4.71 -5.21
N TYR A 56 16.87 -5.05 -5.16
CA TYR A 56 17.38 -6.27 -4.52
C TYR A 56 17.78 -6.07 -3.05
N GLY A 57 17.87 -4.83 -2.58
CA GLY A 57 18.26 -4.46 -1.22
C GLY A 57 18.68 -2.99 -1.11
N ARG A 58 18.92 -2.51 0.12
CA ARG A 58 19.16 -1.10 0.52
C ARG A 58 20.21 -0.32 -0.30
N ASN A 59 21.08 -1.00 -1.04
CA ASN A 59 22.07 -0.38 -1.94
C ASN A 59 22.24 -1.13 -3.27
N LYS A 60 21.29 -1.98 -3.63
CA LYS A 60 21.38 -2.85 -4.80
C LYS A 60 20.08 -2.74 -5.59
N GLN A 61 20.03 -1.80 -6.51
CA GLN A 61 18.88 -1.55 -7.37
C GLN A 61 19.33 -1.50 -8.83
N ASN A 62 18.41 -1.80 -9.74
CA ASN A 62 18.64 -1.62 -11.17
C ASN A 62 18.42 -0.15 -11.57
N LEU A 63 19.34 0.73 -11.17
CA LEU A 63 19.25 2.18 -11.41
C LEU A 63 19.16 2.55 -12.89
N ILE A 64 19.71 1.73 -13.79
CA ILE A 64 19.61 1.92 -15.24
C ILE A 64 18.15 1.80 -15.69
N GLU A 65 17.46 0.75 -15.25
CA GLU A 65 16.04 0.56 -15.58
C GLU A 65 15.14 1.58 -14.87
N ILE A 66 15.47 1.96 -13.62
CA ILE A 66 14.77 3.06 -12.92
C ILE A 66 14.90 4.36 -13.72
N LYS A 67 16.09 4.68 -14.22
CA LYS A 67 16.33 5.86 -15.07
C LYS A 67 15.58 5.79 -16.41
N LYS A 68 15.45 4.61 -17.02
CA LYS A 68 14.63 4.44 -18.23
C LYS A 68 13.15 4.63 -17.94
N CYS A 69 12.66 4.01 -16.86
CA CYS A 69 11.27 4.09 -16.42
C CYS A 69 10.85 5.54 -16.14
N ARG A 70 11.61 6.27 -15.30
CA ARG A 70 11.32 7.68 -15.02
C ARG A 70 11.35 8.54 -16.28
N ASN A 71 12.29 8.30 -17.20
CA ASN A 71 12.39 9.09 -18.42
C ASN A 71 11.21 8.81 -19.35
N PHE A 72 10.75 7.56 -19.42
CA PHE A 72 9.52 7.20 -20.10
C PHE A 72 8.33 7.95 -19.53
N ILE A 73 8.16 7.99 -18.20
CA ILE A 73 7.08 8.74 -17.54
C ILE A 73 7.19 10.23 -17.89
N LYS A 74 8.38 10.85 -17.73
CA LYS A 74 8.61 12.27 -18.06
C LYS A 74 8.22 12.57 -19.50
N THR A 75 8.68 11.77 -20.47
CA THR A 75 8.40 11.97 -21.88
C THR A 75 6.93 11.74 -22.22
N HIS A 76 6.31 10.70 -21.67
CA HIS A 76 4.92 10.36 -21.96
C HIS A 76 3.94 11.45 -21.49
N TYR A 77 4.22 12.10 -20.36
CA TYR A 77 3.37 13.16 -19.80
C TYR A 77 3.91 14.58 -20.03
N ASP A 78 4.92 14.77 -20.87
CA ASP A 78 5.54 16.09 -21.12
C ASP A 78 4.57 17.11 -21.71
N ASP A 79 3.75 16.68 -22.68
CA ASP A 79 2.74 17.53 -23.31
C ASP A 79 1.67 18.00 -22.30
N LEU A 80 1.32 17.16 -21.34
CA LEU A 80 0.39 17.52 -20.25
C LEU A 80 1.01 18.63 -19.39
N ILE A 81 2.26 18.46 -18.96
CA ILE A 81 2.97 19.45 -18.14
C ILE A 81 3.09 20.77 -18.91
N LYS A 82 3.50 20.74 -20.18
CA LYS A 82 3.63 21.94 -21.03
C LYS A 82 2.30 22.67 -21.19
N LYS A 83 1.23 21.94 -21.49
CA LYS A 83 -0.13 22.48 -21.67
C LYS A 83 -0.63 23.19 -20.40
N TYR A 84 -0.33 22.66 -19.22
CA TYR A 84 -0.80 23.17 -17.93
C TYR A 84 0.29 23.84 -17.07
N SER A 85 1.40 24.25 -17.69
CA SER A 85 2.60 24.80 -17.05
C SER A 85 2.38 26.03 -16.17
N LYS A 86 1.22 26.69 -16.28
CA LYS A 86 0.82 27.79 -15.40
C LYS A 86 0.57 27.37 -13.95
N PHE A 87 0.25 26.09 -13.72
CA PHE A 87 -0.10 25.57 -12.40
C PHE A 87 0.28 24.10 -12.20
N VAL A 88 1.00 23.50 -13.14
CA VAL A 88 1.56 22.14 -13.03
C VAL A 88 3.06 22.23 -13.19
N GLU A 89 3.80 21.77 -12.19
CA GLU A 89 5.26 21.71 -12.18
C GLU A 89 5.74 20.28 -11.94
N LEU A 90 6.86 19.92 -12.55
CA LEU A 90 7.53 18.64 -12.33
C LEU A 90 8.90 18.90 -11.69
N HIS A 91 9.19 18.20 -10.61
CA HIS A 91 10.46 18.27 -9.90
C HIS A 91 11.18 16.91 -9.96
N ASP A 92 12.45 16.94 -10.37
CA ASP A 92 13.37 15.82 -10.25
C ASP A 92 13.92 15.78 -8.82
N ILE A 93 13.64 14.70 -8.07
CA ILE A 93 14.03 14.55 -6.67
C ILE A 93 14.95 13.33 -6.51
N ALA A 94 16.04 13.47 -5.75
CA ALA A 94 16.99 12.39 -5.48
C ALA A 94 17.45 11.65 -6.76
N GLU A 95 17.67 12.39 -7.86
CA GLU A 95 18.03 11.91 -9.21
C GLU A 95 16.96 11.05 -9.93
N TYR A 96 16.18 10.23 -9.22
CA TYR A 96 15.30 9.23 -9.81
C TYR A 96 13.81 9.47 -9.57
N SER A 97 13.42 10.01 -8.42
CA SER A 97 12.03 10.27 -8.09
C SER A 97 11.46 11.46 -8.86
N LEU A 98 10.13 11.46 -9.00
CA LEU A 98 9.37 12.52 -9.67
C LEU A 98 8.33 13.07 -8.70
N LEU A 99 8.22 14.38 -8.60
CA LEU A 99 7.15 15.05 -7.86
C LEU A 99 6.41 15.99 -8.81
N TYR A 100 5.12 15.73 -9.02
CA TYR A 100 4.23 16.63 -9.72
C TYR A 100 3.52 17.53 -8.71
N SER A 101 3.65 18.84 -8.87
CA SER A 101 2.99 19.86 -8.05
C SER A 101 1.85 20.48 -8.85
N ILE A 102 0.61 20.39 -8.37
CA ILE A 102 -0.57 20.96 -9.02
C ILE A 102 -1.11 22.08 -8.13
N GLN A 103 -0.86 23.32 -8.50
CA GLN A 103 -1.26 24.50 -7.74
C GLN A 103 -2.77 24.77 -7.86
N GLY A 104 -3.46 24.73 -6.73
CA GLY A 104 -4.89 25.05 -6.63
C GLY A 104 -5.17 26.54 -6.66
N LYS A 105 -6.41 26.89 -6.98
CA LYS A 105 -6.93 28.27 -6.98
C LYS A 105 -7.01 28.89 -5.58
N ASN A 106 -7.17 28.07 -4.53
CA ASN A 106 -7.31 28.53 -3.15
C ASN A 106 -6.14 28.07 -2.28
N SER A 107 -5.20 28.97 -2.03
CA SER A 107 -4.01 28.74 -1.19
C SER A 107 -4.31 28.58 0.30
N ASN A 108 -5.53 28.88 0.76
CA ASN A 108 -5.91 28.72 2.17
C ASN A 108 -6.28 27.27 2.51
N LEU A 109 -6.52 26.42 1.51
CA LEU A 109 -6.82 25.00 1.73
C LEU A 109 -5.53 24.21 1.93
N LYS A 110 -5.53 23.28 2.90
CA LYS A 110 -4.44 22.31 3.07
C LYS A 110 -4.28 21.48 1.80
N PRO A 111 -3.08 21.26 1.25
CA PRO A 111 -2.93 20.35 0.12
C PRO A 111 -3.14 18.89 0.52
N PHE A 112 -3.25 17.99 -0.45
CA PHE A 112 -3.12 16.54 -0.23
C PHE A 112 -2.05 15.95 -1.15
N LEU A 113 -1.59 14.73 -0.87
CA LEU A 113 -0.56 14.05 -1.64
C LEU A 113 -1.00 12.63 -1.99
N PHE A 114 -0.80 12.26 -3.25
CA PHE A 114 -0.84 10.88 -3.73
C PHE A 114 0.58 10.36 -3.85
N SER A 115 0.86 9.18 -3.32
CA SER A 115 2.17 8.52 -3.37
C SER A 115 2.04 7.18 -4.05
N ALA A 116 2.98 6.89 -4.95
CA ALA A 116 3.15 5.59 -5.58
C ALA A 116 4.65 5.35 -5.83
N HIS A 117 5.05 4.09 -6.01
CA HIS A 117 6.46 3.76 -6.29
C HIS A 117 6.64 3.04 -7.63
N MET A 118 7.83 3.21 -8.21
CA MET A 118 8.15 2.66 -9.53
C MET A 118 9.06 1.44 -9.47
N ASP A 119 9.72 1.20 -8.34
CA ASP A 119 10.55 0.03 -8.16
C ASP A 119 9.74 -1.21 -7.81
N VAL A 120 10.38 -2.37 -7.87
CA VAL A 120 9.71 -3.65 -7.66
C VAL A 120 10.67 -4.63 -6.99
N VAL A 121 10.15 -5.55 -6.20
CA VAL A 121 10.92 -6.71 -5.73
C VAL A 121 11.35 -7.67 -6.86
N PRO A 122 12.38 -8.50 -6.63
CA PRO A 122 12.76 -9.55 -7.56
C PRO A 122 11.58 -10.50 -7.87
N ALA A 123 11.49 -10.96 -9.12
CA ALA A 123 10.45 -11.89 -9.55
C ALA A 123 10.57 -13.30 -8.93
N GLY A 124 11.65 -13.59 -8.21
CA GLY A 124 11.90 -14.91 -7.63
C GLY A 124 12.19 -15.97 -8.71
N ASN A 125 11.67 -17.18 -8.52
CA ASN A 125 11.88 -18.29 -9.45
C ASN A 125 11.01 -18.13 -10.70
N ILE A 126 11.64 -17.78 -11.83
CA ILE A 126 11.00 -17.56 -13.13
C ILE A 126 10.20 -18.78 -13.60
N ASN A 127 10.62 -20.00 -13.26
CA ASN A 127 9.91 -21.23 -13.66
C ASN A 127 8.56 -21.43 -12.96
N ARG A 128 8.26 -20.63 -11.93
CA ARG A 128 6.94 -20.63 -11.27
C ARG A 128 5.95 -19.66 -11.90
N TRP A 129 6.42 -18.82 -12.82
CA TRP A 129 5.55 -17.88 -13.52
C TRP A 129 4.91 -18.54 -14.74
N LYS A 130 3.60 -18.34 -14.91
CA LYS A 130 2.87 -18.77 -16.12
C LYS A 130 3.35 -18.01 -17.37
N TYR A 131 3.68 -16.73 -17.19
CA TYR A 131 4.20 -15.83 -18.23
C TYR A 131 5.45 -15.13 -17.70
N PRO A 132 6.43 -14.75 -18.54
CA PRO A 132 7.63 -14.08 -18.05
C PRO A 132 7.28 -12.80 -17.26
N PRO A 133 7.90 -12.57 -16.09
CA PRO A 133 7.43 -11.59 -15.11
C PRO A 133 7.44 -10.13 -15.60
N PHE A 134 8.19 -9.83 -16.66
CA PHE A 134 8.30 -8.48 -17.22
C PHE A 134 7.85 -8.42 -18.67
N ASP A 135 7.08 -9.41 -19.15
CA ASP A 135 6.52 -9.40 -20.50
C ASP A 135 5.26 -8.52 -20.60
N ALA A 136 4.57 -8.33 -19.46
CA ALA A 136 3.27 -7.66 -19.36
C ALA A 136 2.18 -8.34 -20.21
N HIS A 137 2.15 -9.67 -20.14
CA HIS A 137 1.16 -10.49 -20.82
C HIS A 137 -0.26 -10.12 -20.36
N SER A 138 -1.21 -10.03 -21.29
CA SER A 138 -2.62 -9.78 -20.98
C SER A 138 -3.52 -10.75 -21.74
N ASP A 139 -4.59 -11.20 -21.10
CA ASP A 139 -5.62 -12.10 -21.64
C ASP A 139 -7.01 -11.43 -21.66
N GLU A 140 -7.05 -10.11 -21.92
CA GLU A 140 -8.24 -9.23 -21.95
C GLU A 140 -8.88 -8.95 -20.59
N GLU A 141 -8.85 -9.92 -19.68
CA GLU A 141 -9.37 -9.78 -18.31
C GLU A 141 -8.28 -9.35 -17.33
N PHE A 142 -7.09 -9.94 -17.44
CA PHE A 142 -5.98 -9.67 -16.53
C PHE A 142 -4.70 -9.24 -17.25
N ILE A 143 -3.79 -8.63 -16.49
CA ILE A 143 -2.41 -8.35 -16.91
C ILE A 143 -1.47 -9.02 -15.90
N TYR A 144 -0.60 -9.88 -16.38
CA TYR A 144 0.34 -10.64 -15.57
C TYR A 144 1.74 -10.06 -15.72
N ALA A 145 2.18 -9.33 -14.69
CA ALA A 145 3.55 -8.85 -14.58
C ALA A 145 3.93 -8.58 -13.12
N ARG A 146 5.23 -8.59 -12.82
CA ARG A 146 5.78 -7.98 -11.62
C ARG A 146 5.58 -6.46 -11.73
N GLY A 147 4.99 -5.86 -10.69
CA GLY A 147 4.68 -4.44 -10.67
C GLY A 147 3.20 -4.12 -10.88
N THR A 148 2.38 -5.08 -11.34
CA THR A 148 0.98 -4.78 -11.71
C THR A 148 0.16 -4.28 -10.52
N LEU A 149 0.24 -4.97 -9.37
CA LEU A 149 -0.46 -4.56 -8.15
C LEU A 149 0.39 -3.66 -7.24
N ASP A 150 1.70 -3.84 -7.27
CA ASP A 150 2.66 -3.23 -6.34
C ASP A 150 3.90 -2.79 -7.13
N ASP A 151 4.03 -1.53 -7.51
CA ASP A 151 3.00 -0.46 -7.36
C ASP A 151 2.77 0.36 -8.64
N LYS A 152 3.23 -0.17 -9.78
CA LYS A 152 3.11 0.51 -11.07
C LYS A 152 1.66 0.68 -11.51
N GLY A 153 0.74 -0.16 -11.03
CA GLY A 153 -0.70 -0.03 -11.28
C GLY A 153 -1.28 1.26 -10.69
N ASN A 154 -0.96 1.56 -9.43
CA ASN A 154 -1.37 2.81 -8.79
C ASN A 154 -0.70 4.01 -9.44
N LEU A 155 0.61 3.94 -9.69
CA LEU A 155 1.34 4.98 -10.43
C LEU A 155 0.65 5.33 -11.74
N PHE A 156 0.36 4.32 -12.56
CA PHE A 156 -0.28 4.51 -13.86
C PHE A 156 -1.68 5.12 -13.72
N THR A 157 -2.48 4.60 -12.78
CA THR A 157 -3.85 5.06 -12.53
C THR A 157 -3.87 6.52 -12.06
N MET A 158 -2.99 6.91 -11.14
CA MET A 158 -2.86 8.28 -10.65
C MET A 158 -2.50 9.25 -11.78
N MET A 159 -1.58 8.87 -12.67
CA MET A 159 -1.16 9.72 -13.78
C MET A 159 -2.22 9.86 -14.87
N GLU A 160 -2.93 8.79 -15.21
CA GLU A 160 -4.06 8.86 -16.15
C GLU A 160 -5.26 9.63 -15.56
N ALA A 161 -5.54 9.48 -14.27
CA ALA A 161 -6.55 10.27 -13.58
C ALA A 161 -6.19 11.77 -13.54
N LEU A 162 -4.93 12.10 -13.27
CA LEU A 162 -4.43 13.48 -13.34
C LEU A 162 -4.61 14.08 -14.73
N LYS A 163 -4.18 13.36 -15.77
CA LYS A 163 -4.31 13.77 -17.17
C LYS A 163 -5.76 14.05 -17.54
N GLU A 164 -6.67 13.13 -17.22
CA GLU A 164 -8.09 13.29 -17.51
C GLU A 164 -8.70 14.46 -16.72
N TYR A 165 -8.42 14.54 -15.42
CA TYR A 165 -8.90 15.62 -14.57
C TYR A 165 -8.50 16.99 -15.12
N LEU A 166 -7.24 17.17 -15.52
CA LEU A 166 -6.76 18.43 -16.08
C LEU A 166 -7.38 18.76 -17.44
N ASN A 167 -7.65 17.74 -18.27
CA ASN A 167 -8.31 17.93 -19.56
C ASN A 167 -9.77 18.34 -19.43
N VAL A 168 -10.50 17.81 -18.45
CA VAL A 168 -11.92 18.09 -18.23
C VAL A 168 -12.12 19.35 -17.39
N TYR A 169 -11.42 19.47 -16.26
CA TYR A 169 -11.70 20.49 -15.24
C TYR A 169 -10.63 21.59 -15.15
N GLY A 170 -9.43 21.37 -15.70
CA GLY A 170 -8.32 22.31 -15.63
C GLY A 170 -7.79 22.50 -14.20
N GLN A 171 -7.55 23.75 -13.80
CA GLN A 171 -6.93 24.04 -12.51
C GLN A 171 -7.85 23.70 -11.33
N PRO A 172 -7.42 22.88 -10.36
CA PRO A 172 -8.22 22.47 -9.21
C PRO A 172 -8.45 23.60 -8.20
N LEU A 173 -9.40 23.40 -7.29
CA LEU A 173 -9.62 24.32 -6.17
C LEU A 173 -8.49 24.23 -5.13
N ARG A 174 -8.08 23.01 -4.77
CA ARG A 174 -7.08 22.70 -3.75
C ARG A 174 -5.77 22.28 -4.40
N THR A 175 -4.64 22.73 -3.86
CA THR A 175 -3.32 22.26 -4.29
C THR A 175 -3.17 20.78 -3.97
N PHE A 176 -2.53 20.01 -4.85
CA PHE A 176 -2.16 18.63 -4.54
C PHE A 176 -0.89 18.21 -5.24
N TYR A 177 -0.34 17.08 -4.78
CA TYR A 177 0.91 16.53 -5.29
C TYR A 177 0.73 15.07 -5.69
N VAL A 178 1.51 14.65 -6.69
CA VAL A 178 1.69 13.23 -7.05
C VAL A 178 3.18 12.92 -6.93
N ALA A 179 3.53 12.08 -5.94
CA ALA A 179 4.89 11.66 -5.63
C ALA A 179 5.13 10.26 -6.19
N LEU A 180 6.09 10.14 -7.11
CA LEU A 180 6.52 8.87 -7.68
C LEU A 180 7.93 8.53 -7.16
N THR A 181 8.00 7.67 -6.15
CA THR A 181 9.26 7.26 -5.50
C THR A 181 9.93 6.10 -6.27
N HIS A 182 11.21 5.86 -6.01
CA HIS A 182 12.04 4.91 -6.78
C HIS A 182 12.70 3.81 -5.94
N ASP A 183 12.44 3.80 -4.65
CA ASP A 183 13.17 3.00 -3.67
C ASP A 183 12.31 2.63 -2.46
N GLU A 184 10.99 2.45 -2.64
CA GLU A 184 10.09 2.07 -1.55
C GLU A 184 10.51 0.70 -0.98
N GLU A 185 10.68 -0.28 -1.87
CA GLU A 185 10.92 -1.70 -1.55
C GLU A 185 12.20 -1.96 -0.74
N VAL A 186 13.07 -0.96 -0.67
CA VAL A 186 14.37 -1.02 0.02
C VAL A 186 14.63 0.14 0.98
N GLY A 187 13.78 1.17 0.92
CA GLY A 187 13.80 2.40 1.71
C GLY A 187 15.10 3.20 1.59
N LYS A 188 15.04 4.42 1.03
CA LYS A 188 16.18 5.36 1.09
C LYS A 188 15.79 6.81 0.77
N SER A 189 16.24 7.30 -0.36
CA SER A 189 16.35 8.70 -0.74
C SER A 189 15.11 9.27 -1.43
N GLY A 190 14.26 8.45 -2.05
CA GLY A 190 13.11 8.94 -2.81
C GLY A 190 12.11 9.69 -1.95
N ALA A 191 11.43 8.97 -1.05
CA ALA A 191 10.44 9.55 -0.14
C ALA A 191 11.05 10.61 0.80
N MET A 192 12.25 10.36 1.34
CA MET A 192 12.97 11.34 2.19
C MET A 192 13.27 12.64 1.43
N GLY A 193 13.70 12.54 0.17
CA GLY A 193 14.00 13.69 -0.67
C GLY A 193 12.74 14.51 -0.97
N ILE A 194 11.63 13.84 -1.24
CA ILE A 194 10.33 14.50 -1.47
C ILE A 194 9.86 15.19 -0.20
N ALA A 195 9.89 14.51 0.94
CA ALA A 195 9.54 15.10 2.23
C ALA A 195 10.42 16.31 2.57
N HIS A 196 11.73 16.22 2.32
CA HIS A 196 12.65 17.33 2.50
C HIS A 196 12.29 18.51 1.59
N TYR A 197 12.09 18.27 0.28
CA TYR A 197 11.70 19.32 -0.67
C TYR A 197 10.40 20.01 -0.24
N LEU A 198 9.37 19.23 0.10
CA LEU A 198 8.08 19.74 0.52
C LEU A 198 8.18 20.52 1.83
N SER A 199 8.99 20.09 2.80
CA SER A 199 9.18 20.81 4.08
C SER A 199 9.70 22.25 3.91
N GLN A 200 10.34 22.55 2.77
CA GLN A 200 10.82 23.89 2.43
C GLN A 200 9.76 24.75 1.73
N GLN A 201 8.63 24.16 1.33
CA GLN A 201 7.57 24.87 0.63
C GLN A 201 6.56 25.47 1.64
N PRO A 202 6.13 26.73 1.44
CA PRO A 202 5.01 27.28 2.19
C PRO A 202 3.70 26.73 1.61
N PHE A 203 3.20 25.62 2.15
CA PHE A 203 1.87 25.09 1.80
C PHE A 203 0.86 25.27 2.95
N GLY A 204 -0.43 25.31 2.60
CA GLY A 204 -1.53 25.78 3.46
C GLY A 204 -1.53 25.23 4.89
N HIS A 205 -1.89 26.09 5.86
CA HIS A 205 -1.94 25.81 7.31
C HIS A 205 -0.66 25.19 7.90
N ASN A 206 0.44 25.96 7.91
CA ASN A 206 1.70 25.60 8.59
C ASN A 206 2.41 24.35 8.03
N GLY A 207 2.37 24.13 6.71
CA GLY A 207 3.08 22.99 6.12
C GLY A 207 2.45 21.63 6.46
N GLN A 208 1.12 21.57 6.53
CA GLN A 208 0.37 20.33 6.79
C GLN A 208 -0.42 19.88 5.59
N PHE A 209 -0.40 18.57 5.33
CA PHE A 209 -1.32 17.93 4.40
C PHE A 209 -2.69 17.69 5.06
N GLU A 210 -3.75 17.77 4.27
CA GLU A 210 -5.09 17.31 4.65
C GLU A 210 -5.07 15.79 4.84
N PHE A 211 -4.49 15.09 3.87
CA PHE A 211 -4.21 13.66 3.92
C PHE A 211 -3.06 13.33 2.96
N ILE A 212 -2.46 12.16 3.19
CA ILE A 212 -1.57 11.48 2.26
C ILE A 212 -2.25 10.15 1.93
N LEU A 213 -2.39 9.86 0.64
CA LEU A 213 -2.85 8.57 0.17
C LEU A 213 -1.64 7.86 -0.45
N ASP A 214 -1.21 6.78 0.20
CA ASP A 214 -0.12 5.93 -0.26
C ASP A 214 -0.61 4.83 -1.22
N GLU A 215 0.25 3.86 -1.56
CA GLU A 215 -0.09 2.69 -2.41
C GLU A 215 -1.40 1.99 -1.99
N GLY A 216 -1.76 2.11 -0.70
CA GLY A 216 -3.02 1.62 -0.20
C GLY A 216 -3.02 0.10 -0.14
N THR A 217 -4.10 -0.52 -0.61
CA THR A 217 -4.24 -1.97 -0.55
C THR A 217 -5.16 -2.46 -1.65
N ILE A 218 -5.24 -3.77 -1.82
CA ILE A 218 -6.04 -4.41 -2.86
C ILE A 218 -7.52 -4.43 -2.51
N ILE A 219 -8.35 -4.45 -3.55
CA ILE A 219 -9.77 -4.81 -3.40
C ILE A 219 -9.82 -6.30 -3.09
N LEU A 220 -10.37 -6.63 -1.92
CA LEU A 220 -10.50 -8.02 -1.51
C LEU A 220 -11.83 -8.59 -1.97
N GLU A 221 -11.75 -9.60 -2.83
CA GLU A 221 -12.87 -10.47 -3.15
C GLU A 221 -12.87 -11.67 -2.18
N GLU A 222 -14.07 -12.06 -1.74
CA GLU A 222 -14.28 -13.22 -0.86
C GLU A 222 -13.45 -13.22 0.45
N ALA A 223 -13.04 -12.03 0.93
CA ALA A 223 -12.18 -11.86 2.10
C ALA A 223 -12.74 -12.47 3.39
N PHE A 224 -14.08 -12.45 3.53
CA PHE A 224 -14.79 -12.99 4.67
C PHE A 224 -15.74 -14.10 4.24
N PRO A 225 -15.82 -15.21 4.99
CA PRO A 225 -16.82 -16.23 4.75
C PRO A 225 -18.21 -15.59 4.71
N THR A 226 -19.01 -15.94 3.71
CA THR A 226 -20.38 -15.46 3.48
C THR A 226 -20.56 -14.05 2.92
N LEU A 227 -19.49 -13.26 2.80
CA LEU A 227 -19.53 -11.94 2.17
C LEU A 227 -19.24 -12.09 0.67
N LYS A 228 -20.19 -11.65 -0.17
CA LYS A 228 -20.06 -11.74 -1.64
C LYS A 228 -19.56 -10.44 -2.28
N ASN A 229 -19.76 -9.31 -1.61
CA ASN A 229 -19.38 -8.02 -2.18
C ASN A 229 -17.87 -7.80 -1.97
N PRO A 230 -17.17 -7.23 -2.96
CA PRO A 230 -15.78 -6.83 -2.80
C PRO A 230 -15.64 -5.79 -1.69
N ILE A 231 -14.51 -5.83 -0.99
CA ILE A 231 -14.17 -4.85 0.05
C ILE A 231 -13.01 -4.00 -0.43
N ALA A 232 -13.25 -2.70 -0.57
CA ALA A 232 -12.17 -1.72 -0.62
C ALA A 232 -11.74 -1.41 0.82
N ILE A 233 -10.51 -1.79 1.18
CA ILE A 233 -9.96 -1.50 2.51
C ILE A 233 -9.29 -0.13 2.49
N ILE A 234 -9.55 0.65 3.53
CA ILE A 234 -8.81 1.90 3.80
C ILE A 234 -7.81 1.59 4.91
N GLY A 235 -6.55 1.43 4.53
CA GLY A 235 -5.43 1.31 5.47
C GLY A 235 -5.20 2.66 6.19
N VAL A 236 -5.20 2.65 7.51
CA VAL A 236 -4.93 3.85 8.35
C VAL A 236 -3.70 3.67 9.24
N ALA A 237 -3.08 2.49 9.19
CA ALA A 237 -1.86 2.17 9.89
C ALA A 237 -1.18 0.98 9.20
N GLU A 238 0.14 0.91 9.35
CA GLU A 238 0.97 -0.20 8.92
C GLU A 238 1.81 -0.73 10.07
N LYS A 239 2.25 -1.98 9.98
CA LYS A 239 3.21 -2.54 10.92
C LYS A 239 4.59 -1.95 10.62
N GLY A 240 5.25 -1.40 11.62
CA GLY A 240 6.68 -1.10 11.52
C GLY A 240 7.50 -2.38 11.46
N TYR A 241 8.68 -2.33 10.85
CA TYR A 241 9.65 -3.43 10.86
C TYR A 241 11.03 -2.94 11.31
N MET A 242 11.85 -3.86 11.80
CA MET A 242 13.25 -3.61 12.13
C MET A 242 14.09 -4.81 11.71
N SER A 243 15.13 -4.55 10.92
CA SER A 243 16.14 -5.54 10.58
C SER A 243 17.33 -5.40 11.53
N VAL A 244 17.74 -6.51 12.17
CA VAL A 244 18.86 -6.55 13.12
C VAL A 244 19.93 -7.52 12.61
N GLU A 245 21.19 -7.10 12.63
CA GLU A 245 22.33 -7.96 12.32
C GLU A 245 23.01 -8.43 13.61
N TYR A 246 23.11 -9.75 13.80
CA TYR A 246 23.83 -10.35 14.92
C TYR A 246 25.23 -10.76 14.47
N ARG A 247 26.25 -10.23 15.14
CA ARG A 247 27.65 -10.59 14.92
C ARG A 247 28.30 -10.99 16.24
N ILE A 248 29.07 -12.07 16.21
CA ILE A 248 29.95 -12.48 17.31
C ILE A 248 31.32 -12.82 16.75
N ASP A 249 32.37 -12.32 17.40
CA ASP A 249 33.74 -12.67 17.10
C ASP A 249 34.25 -13.60 18.21
N VAL A 250 34.71 -14.80 17.83
CA VAL A 250 35.29 -15.80 18.75
C VAL A 250 36.66 -16.23 18.23
N ALA A 251 37.55 -16.64 19.14
CA ALA A 251 38.85 -17.17 18.73
C ALA A 251 38.67 -18.45 17.89
N PRO A 252 39.41 -18.61 16.78
CA PRO A 252 39.37 -19.82 15.98
C PRO A 252 39.93 -21.02 16.78
N GLY A 253 39.31 -22.19 16.62
CA GLY A 253 39.70 -23.42 17.31
C GLY A 253 39.79 -24.60 16.33
N HIS A 254 40.56 -25.62 16.70
CA HIS A 254 40.67 -26.85 15.91
C HIS A 254 39.39 -27.68 16.04
N SER A 255 38.79 -28.13 14.94
CA SER A 255 37.50 -28.82 14.97
C SER A 255 37.50 -30.14 15.75
N SER A 256 38.66 -30.78 15.94
CA SER A 256 38.80 -31.97 16.79
C SER A 256 38.96 -31.66 18.29
N MET A 257 39.11 -30.39 18.66
CA MET A 257 39.21 -29.89 20.05
C MET A 257 38.27 -28.69 20.22
N PRO A 258 36.95 -28.88 20.04
CA PRO A 258 36.01 -27.77 20.04
C PRO A 258 35.96 -27.10 21.42
N SER A 259 35.80 -25.77 21.42
CA SER A 259 35.47 -25.03 22.64
C SER A 259 34.06 -25.43 23.12
N ALA A 260 33.76 -25.16 24.40
CA ALA A 260 32.45 -25.44 24.98
C ALA A 260 31.29 -24.69 24.28
N SER A 261 31.58 -23.62 23.53
CA SER A 261 30.61 -22.92 22.71
C SER A 261 31.28 -22.31 21.48
N THR A 262 30.83 -22.74 20.30
CA THR A 262 31.24 -22.18 19.02
C THR A 262 30.42 -20.92 18.71
N ALA A 263 30.91 -20.07 17.81
CA ALA A 263 30.12 -18.94 17.29
C ALA A 263 28.76 -19.41 16.74
N ILE A 264 28.75 -20.53 16.01
CA ILE A 264 27.53 -21.14 15.46
C ILE A 264 26.56 -21.50 16.59
N GLY A 265 27.03 -22.17 17.65
CA GLY A 265 26.18 -22.57 18.76
C GLY A 265 25.60 -21.38 19.54
N ILE A 266 26.37 -20.30 19.67
CA ILE A 266 25.90 -19.07 20.34
C ILE A 266 24.84 -18.37 19.48
N LEU A 267 25.11 -18.16 18.19
CA LEU A 267 24.16 -17.54 17.27
C LEU A 267 22.88 -18.35 17.11
N ALA A 268 22.98 -19.69 17.01
CA ALA A 268 21.82 -20.57 16.92
C ALA A 268 20.90 -20.42 18.15
N ARG A 269 21.48 -20.35 19.37
CA ARG A 269 20.69 -20.10 20.60
C ARG A 269 20.08 -18.71 20.63
N ALA A 270 20.76 -17.70 20.10
CA ALA A 270 20.22 -16.34 20.04
C ALA A 270 19.00 -16.28 19.09
N VAL A 271 19.08 -16.91 17.93
CA VAL A 271 17.97 -17.02 16.97
C VAL A 271 16.81 -17.83 17.56
N ASP A 272 17.08 -19.00 18.14
CA ASP A 272 16.07 -19.84 18.79
C ASP A 272 15.33 -19.08 19.90
N LYS A 273 16.06 -18.31 20.72
CA LYS A 273 15.45 -17.46 21.75
C LYS A 273 14.56 -16.37 21.15
N LEU A 274 14.95 -15.78 20.03
CA LEU A 274 14.15 -14.76 19.35
C LEU A 274 12.84 -15.36 18.79
N GLU A 275 12.93 -16.50 18.08
CA GLU A 275 11.76 -17.15 17.49
C GLU A 275 10.80 -17.73 18.54
N SER A 276 11.35 -18.25 19.65
CA SER A 276 10.54 -18.75 20.77
C SER A 276 9.94 -17.64 21.64
N THR A 277 10.37 -16.38 21.47
CA THR A 277 9.84 -15.21 22.20
C THR A 277 9.01 -14.35 21.27
N LEU A 278 7.85 -14.86 20.86
CA LEU A 278 6.92 -14.14 20.00
C LEU A 278 6.39 -12.88 20.70
N GLN A 279 6.16 -11.82 19.92
CA GLN A 279 5.46 -10.65 20.42
C GLN A 279 4.03 -11.02 20.82
N PRO A 280 3.50 -10.42 21.91
CA PRO A 280 2.11 -10.64 22.27
C PRO A 280 1.21 -10.09 21.17
N SER A 281 0.15 -10.84 20.84
CA SER A 281 -0.88 -10.39 19.91
C SER A 281 -1.42 -9.03 20.31
N GLN A 282 -1.57 -8.15 19.32
CA GLN A 282 -2.20 -6.84 19.51
C GLN A 282 -3.68 -6.81 19.10
N PHE A 283 -4.28 -7.98 18.82
CA PHE A 283 -5.69 -8.06 18.44
C PHE A 283 -6.62 -7.37 19.45
N GLY A 284 -7.52 -6.54 18.95
CA GLY A 284 -8.50 -5.82 19.75
C GLY A 284 -8.01 -4.47 20.28
N ARG A 285 -6.87 -3.98 19.82
CA ARG A 285 -6.26 -2.72 20.27
C ARG A 285 -6.01 -1.72 19.14
N GLY A 286 -6.12 -2.13 17.89
CA GLY A 286 -5.77 -1.31 16.75
C GLY A 286 -6.93 -1.05 15.78
N PRO A 287 -6.62 -0.57 14.57
CA PRO A 287 -7.60 -0.26 13.55
C PRO A 287 -8.31 -1.50 12.98
N GLU A 288 -7.82 -2.71 13.24
CA GLU A 288 -8.47 -3.96 12.82
C GLU A 288 -9.88 -4.10 13.38
N LEU A 289 -10.16 -3.53 14.57
CA LEU A 289 -11.51 -3.52 15.12
C LEU A 289 -12.47 -2.70 14.25
N SER A 290 -12.01 -1.59 13.68
CA SER A 290 -12.83 -0.76 12.77
C SER A 290 -13.15 -1.53 11.49
N LEU A 291 -12.19 -2.31 10.96
CA LEU A 291 -12.44 -3.21 9.84
C LEU A 291 -13.52 -4.24 10.19
N PHE A 292 -13.35 -4.98 11.29
CA PHE A 292 -14.32 -6.01 11.67
C PHE A 292 -15.70 -5.43 11.96
N HIS A 293 -15.78 -4.29 12.65
CA HIS A 293 -17.03 -3.60 12.91
C HIS A 293 -17.69 -3.09 11.62
N GLY A 294 -16.91 -2.61 10.64
CA GLY A 294 -17.41 -2.15 9.35
C GLY A 294 -17.99 -3.28 8.49
N VAL A 295 -17.37 -4.47 8.50
CA VAL A 295 -17.86 -5.62 7.72
C VAL A 295 -18.99 -6.38 8.41
N THR A 296 -19.04 -6.38 9.75
CA THR A 296 -19.98 -7.19 10.55
C THR A 296 -21.44 -7.10 10.11
N PRO A 297 -22.01 -5.90 9.81
CA PRO A 297 -23.41 -5.79 9.40
C PRO A 297 -23.77 -6.61 8.15
N TYR A 298 -22.79 -6.80 7.25
CA TYR A 298 -22.96 -7.47 5.96
C TYR A 298 -22.72 -8.99 6.02
N LEU A 299 -22.30 -9.52 7.18
CA LEU A 299 -22.06 -10.96 7.37
C LEU A 299 -23.37 -11.72 7.62
N LYS A 300 -23.40 -13.01 7.25
CA LYS A 300 -24.53 -13.90 7.59
C LYS A 300 -24.53 -14.26 9.08
N PHE A 301 -25.71 -14.63 9.58
CA PHE A 301 -26.02 -14.77 11.01
C PHE A 301 -24.95 -15.44 11.91
N PRO A 302 -24.46 -16.68 11.65
CA PRO A 302 -23.56 -17.31 12.62
C PRO A 302 -22.25 -16.52 12.78
N LEU A 303 -21.71 -16.00 11.68
CA LEU A 303 -20.50 -15.20 11.72
C LEU A 303 -20.78 -13.78 12.26
N ARG A 304 -21.91 -13.17 11.90
CA ARG A 304 -22.31 -11.86 12.42
C ARG A 304 -22.51 -11.88 13.93
N LEU A 305 -23.03 -12.96 14.51
CA LEU A 305 -23.16 -13.14 15.95
C LEU A 305 -21.78 -13.12 16.65
N VAL A 306 -20.80 -13.83 16.09
CA VAL A 306 -19.43 -13.87 16.61
C VAL A 306 -18.77 -12.50 16.49
N MET A 307 -18.80 -11.88 15.31
CA MET A 307 -18.08 -10.63 15.03
C MET A 307 -18.72 -9.40 15.70
N SER A 308 -20.04 -9.39 15.95
CA SER A 308 -20.69 -8.34 16.74
C SER A 308 -20.35 -8.40 18.24
N ASN A 309 -19.75 -9.51 18.68
CA ASN A 309 -19.42 -9.79 20.08
C ASN A 309 -17.94 -10.13 20.26
N ILE A 310 -17.04 -9.40 19.58
CA ILE A 310 -15.57 -9.55 19.73
C ILE A 310 -15.11 -9.40 21.18
N TRP A 311 -15.79 -8.59 22.01
CA TRP A 311 -15.50 -8.50 23.45
C TRP A 311 -15.60 -9.85 24.20
N LEU A 312 -16.42 -10.78 23.69
CA LEU A 312 -16.61 -12.13 24.24
C LEU A 312 -15.78 -13.17 23.48
N PHE A 313 -15.84 -13.13 22.14
CA PHE A 313 -15.20 -14.13 21.28
C PHE A 313 -13.76 -13.78 20.87
N GLY A 314 -13.24 -12.64 21.33
CA GLY A 314 -11.92 -12.11 20.98
C GLY A 314 -10.78 -13.12 21.09
N PRO A 315 -10.64 -13.87 22.20
CA PRO A 315 -9.60 -14.89 22.33
C PRO A 315 -9.67 -15.99 21.26
N VAL A 316 -10.88 -16.39 20.85
CA VAL A 316 -11.07 -17.40 19.80
C VAL A 316 -10.73 -16.82 18.43
N ILE A 317 -11.19 -15.59 18.15
CA ILE A 317 -10.90 -14.89 16.89
C ILE A 317 -9.38 -14.70 16.74
N GLN A 318 -8.73 -14.18 17.77
CA GLN A 318 -7.27 -14.02 17.84
C GLN A 318 -6.56 -15.34 17.52
N TRP A 319 -6.95 -16.44 18.17
CA TRP A 319 -6.35 -17.75 17.94
C TRP A 319 -6.57 -18.28 16.52
N VAL A 320 -7.71 -17.98 15.88
CA VAL A 320 -7.95 -18.34 14.48
C VAL A 320 -7.04 -17.52 13.56
N LEU A 321 -6.94 -16.21 13.80
CA LEU A 321 -6.14 -15.30 12.98
C LEU A 321 -4.64 -15.59 13.09
N SER A 322 -4.15 -15.96 14.28
CA SER A 322 -2.73 -16.29 14.52
C SER A 322 -2.27 -17.59 13.86
N ARG A 323 -3.17 -18.36 13.23
CA ARG A 323 -2.83 -19.59 12.52
C ARG A 323 -2.41 -19.36 11.07
N LYS A 324 -2.60 -18.15 10.54
CA LYS A 324 -2.26 -17.80 9.16
C LYS A 324 -1.29 -16.62 9.16
N PRO A 325 -0.12 -16.71 8.49
CA PRO A 325 0.85 -15.62 8.48
C PRO A 325 0.28 -14.27 8.05
N GLY A 326 -0.61 -14.25 7.06
CA GLY A 326 -1.23 -13.00 6.56
C GLY A 326 -2.22 -12.34 7.52
N THR A 327 -2.65 -13.02 8.59
CA THR A 327 -3.58 -12.47 9.58
C THR A 327 -3.04 -12.51 11.01
N ASP A 328 -1.81 -12.97 11.21
CA ASP A 328 -1.20 -13.04 12.52
C ASP A 328 -0.87 -11.62 13.00
N ALA A 329 -1.43 -11.24 14.16
CA ALA A 329 -1.48 -9.86 14.65
C ALA A 329 -1.21 -9.79 16.14
#